data_AF-A0A916DMI0-F1
#
_entry.id   AF-A0A916DMI0-F1
#
_cell.length_a   1.000
_cell.length_b   1.000
_cell.length_c   1.000
_cell.angle_alpha   90.00
_cell.angle_beta   90.00
_cell.angle_gamma   90.00
#
_symmetry.space_group_name_H-M   'P 1'
#
loop_
_entity.id
_entity.type
_entity.pdbx_description
1 polymer ?
#
loop_
_entity_poly.entity_id
_entity_poly.type
_entity_poly.pdbx_seq_one_letter_code
_entity_poly.pdbx_strand_id
1 'polypeptide(L)'
;MAIASTPDDPAATRGPEPGFTHRRFFAALRTLGRLRVISRSGPSTFEALVGFGPFGFGHGHMNAITDAYHWHLALDRFGYLRSCDRVHERSGRRVLFFELRETPDAEPFLLIYLHREKGEEFDPELERRFAELHADLAEGRSLAADGDPT
;
A
#
# COMPACT_ATOMS: atom_id res chain seq x y z
N MET A 1 -53.01 12.01 -29.73
CA MET A 1 -51.63 11.59 -30.06
C MET A 1 -50.83 11.67 -28.78
N ALA A 2 -50.45 10.52 -28.21
CA ALA A 2 -49.65 10.44 -26.99
C ALA A 2 -48.23 10.02 -27.38
N ILE A 3 -47.22 10.76 -26.90
CA ILE A 3 -45.80 10.47 -27.09
C ILE A 3 -45.40 9.59 -25.90
N ALA A 4 -45.00 8.35 -26.18
CA ALA A 4 -44.53 7.43 -25.14
C ALA A 4 -43.16 7.86 -24.64
N SER A 5 -43.03 8.06 -23.33
CA SER A 5 -41.75 8.25 -22.65
C SER A 5 -41.01 6.91 -22.56
N THR A 6 -39.81 6.84 -23.13
CA THR A 6 -38.85 5.76 -22.90
C THR A 6 -38.31 5.85 -21.46
N PRO A 7 -38.12 4.74 -20.73
CA PRO A 7 -37.51 4.79 -19.40
C PRO A 7 -36.04 5.18 -19.52
N ASP A 8 -35.58 6.09 -18.66
CA ASP A 8 -34.15 6.34 -18.44
C ASP A 8 -33.47 5.03 -18.00
N ASP A 9 -32.52 4.60 -18.79
CA ASP A 9 -31.68 3.43 -18.52
C ASP A 9 -30.64 3.83 -17.46
N PRO A 10 -30.61 3.24 -16.25
CA PRO A 10 -29.64 3.57 -15.21
C PRO A 10 -28.27 2.93 -15.48
N ALA A 11 -27.90 2.77 -16.76
CA ALA A 11 -26.53 2.53 -17.18
C ALA A 11 -25.78 3.87 -17.25
N ALA A 12 -25.74 4.59 -16.13
CA ALA A 12 -24.69 5.57 -15.93
C ALA A 12 -23.37 4.80 -16.02
N THR A 13 -22.70 4.94 -17.15
CA THR A 13 -21.34 4.45 -17.42
C THR A 13 -20.50 4.79 -16.21
N ARG A 14 -20.26 3.81 -15.34
CA ARG A 14 -19.20 3.90 -14.33
C ARG A 14 -17.94 4.04 -15.16
N GLY A 15 -17.34 5.24 -15.17
CA GLY A 15 -15.98 5.41 -15.62
C GLY A 15 -15.08 4.39 -14.91
N PRO A 16 -13.93 4.01 -15.49
CA PRO A 16 -13.03 3.06 -14.85
C PRO A 16 -12.82 3.52 -13.40
N GLU A 17 -13.14 2.64 -12.44
CA GLU A 17 -12.93 2.97 -11.04
C GLU A 17 -11.48 3.44 -10.89
N PRO A 18 -11.24 4.60 -10.25
CA PRO A 18 -9.91 5.15 -10.16
C PRO A 18 -9.01 4.10 -9.50
N GLY A 19 -7.98 3.68 -10.23
CA GLY A 19 -7.05 2.64 -9.78
C GLY A 19 -6.42 3.00 -8.43
N PHE A 20 -5.87 2.00 -7.74
CA PHE A 20 -5.17 2.22 -6.48
C PHE A 20 -3.95 3.14 -6.70
N THR A 21 -3.81 4.21 -5.89
CA THR A 21 -2.76 5.22 -6.07
C THR A 21 -1.72 5.21 -4.96
N HIS A 22 -0.56 5.85 -5.18
CA HIS A 22 0.47 6.01 -4.14
C HIS A 22 -0.08 6.79 -2.95
N ARG A 23 -0.81 7.89 -3.19
CA ARG A 23 -1.46 8.68 -2.11
C ARG A 23 -2.35 7.82 -1.23
N ARG A 24 -3.19 6.97 -1.82
CA ARG A 24 -4.07 6.07 -1.06
C ARG A 24 -3.26 5.10 -0.21
N PHE A 25 -2.19 4.53 -0.76
CA PHE A 25 -1.30 3.63 -0.02
C PHE A 25 -0.66 4.30 1.20
N PHE A 26 0.04 5.42 0.99
CA PHE A 26 0.78 6.08 2.07
C PHE A 26 -0.14 6.71 3.12
N ALA A 27 -1.33 7.18 2.73
CA ALA A 27 -2.37 7.59 3.67
C ALA A 27 -2.78 6.41 4.58
N ALA A 28 -2.97 5.23 4.01
CA ALA A 28 -3.36 4.05 4.76
C ALA A 28 -2.27 3.59 5.74
N LEU A 29 -0.99 3.67 5.37
CA LEU A 29 0.13 3.32 6.26
C LEU A 29 0.12 4.08 7.59
N ARG A 30 -0.33 5.35 7.60
CA ARG A 30 -0.47 6.14 8.85
C ARG A 30 -1.47 5.55 9.84
N THR A 31 -2.38 4.71 9.36
CA THR A 31 -3.46 4.12 10.17
C THR A 31 -3.10 2.74 10.72
N LEU A 32 -1.97 2.16 10.28
CA LEU A 32 -1.54 0.79 10.61
C LEU A 32 -0.62 0.73 11.83
N GLY A 33 -0.57 1.79 12.65
CA GLY A 33 0.22 1.82 13.88
C GLY A 33 1.72 1.74 13.61
N ARG A 34 2.43 0.86 14.33
CA ARG A 34 3.87 0.66 14.16
C ARG A 34 4.12 -0.34 13.02
N LEU A 35 5.13 -0.05 12.21
CA LEU A 35 5.48 -0.83 11.04
C LEU A 35 6.90 -1.34 11.17
N ARG A 36 7.15 -2.56 10.71
CA ARG A 36 8.50 -3.04 10.47
C ARG A 36 8.80 -2.88 8.99
N VAL A 37 9.77 -2.05 8.67
CA VAL A 37 10.15 -1.76 7.29
C VAL A 37 11.49 -2.39 7.01
N ILE A 38 11.55 -3.20 5.95
CA ILE A 38 12.76 -3.81 5.43
C ILE A 38 13.03 -3.23 4.04
N SER A 39 14.13 -2.51 3.90
CA SER A 39 14.62 -1.95 2.63
C SER A 39 15.79 -2.77 2.10
N ARG A 40 15.84 -2.99 0.80
CA ARG A 40 16.90 -3.73 0.10
C ARG A 40 17.61 -2.80 -0.87
N SER A 41 18.94 -2.75 -0.76
CA SER A 41 19.80 -1.97 -1.67
C SER A 41 21.03 -2.78 -2.03
N GLY A 42 21.00 -3.39 -3.22
CA GLY A 42 22.01 -4.37 -3.64
C GLY A 42 22.10 -5.54 -2.65
N PRO A 43 23.30 -5.88 -2.13
CA PRO A 43 23.46 -6.96 -1.15
C PRO A 43 23.03 -6.56 0.28
N SER A 44 22.74 -5.27 0.51
CA SER A 44 22.46 -4.75 1.84
C SER A 44 20.98 -4.78 2.16
N THR A 45 20.67 -5.18 3.41
CA THR A 45 19.32 -5.13 3.97
C THR A 45 19.31 -4.22 5.18
N PHE A 46 18.34 -3.31 5.22
CA PHE A 46 18.13 -2.37 6.33
C PHE A 46 16.76 -2.63 6.93
N GLU A 47 16.67 -2.74 8.25
CA GLU A 47 15.41 -2.96 8.96
C GLU A 47 15.21 -1.88 10.03
N ALA A 48 13.99 -1.36 10.14
CA ALA A 48 13.61 -0.47 11.21
C ALA A 48 12.17 -0.70 11.66
N LEU A 49 11.90 -0.39 12.93
CA LEU A 49 10.55 -0.24 13.47
C LEU A 49 10.18 1.23 13.48
N VAL A 50 9.09 1.59 12.80
CA VAL A 50 8.72 2.99 12.59
C VAL A 50 7.24 3.25 12.86
N GLY A 51 6.91 4.42 13.39
CA GLY A 51 5.60 5.03 13.24
C GLY A 51 5.55 5.85 11.95
N PHE A 52 4.55 5.62 11.10
CA PHE A 52 4.45 6.36 9.84
C PHE A 52 3.87 7.76 10.08
N GLY A 53 4.74 8.77 9.99
CA GLY A 53 4.41 10.16 10.30
C GLY A 53 3.88 10.94 9.10
N PRO A 54 4.04 12.28 9.10
CA PRO A 54 3.65 13.14 7.99
C PRO A 54 4.37 12.74 6.69
N PHE A 55 3.65 12.82 5.58
CA PHE A 55 4.21 12.60 4.24
C PHE A 55 3.67 13.62 3.23
N GLY A 56 4.40 13.79 2.14
CA GLY A 56 4.03 14.64 1.02
C GLY A 56 4.61 14.13 -0.29
N PHE A 57 4.08 14.64 -1.39
CA PHE A 57 4.51 14.30 -2.75
C PHE A 57 5.04 15.56 -3.43
N GLY A 58 6.19 15.45 -4.08
CA GLY A 58 6.81 16.57 -4.80
C GLY A 58 8.06 16.14 -5.56
N HIS A 59 8.31 16.79 -6.69
CA HIS A 59 9.48 16.53 -7.55
C HIS A 59 9.67 15.04 -7.91
N GLY A 60 8.58 14.32 -8.21
CA GLY A 60 8.63 12.89 -8.55
C GLY A 60 8.90 11.94 -7.37
N HIS A 61 8.83 12.44 -6.13
CA HIS A 61 9.10 11.65 -4.92
C HIS A 61 7.93 11.68 -3.95
N MET A 62 7.74 10.56 -3.23
CA MET A 62 7.08 10.55 -1.93
C MET A 62 8.11 10.77 -0.84
N ASN A 63 7.86 11.74 0.02
CA ASN A 63 8.71 12.08 1.15
C ASN A 63 7.92 11.85 2.44
N ALA A 64 8.49 11.14 3.40
CA ALA A 64 7.87 10.91 4.71
C ALA A 64 8.86 11.10 5.85
N ILE A 65 8.35 11.62 6.97
CA ILE A 65 9.10 11.72 8.22
C ILE A 65 8.58 10.60 9.14
N THR A 66 9.48 9.70 9.56
CA THR A 66 9.20 8.70 10.58
C THR A 66 9.92 9.04 11.88
N ASP A 67 9.63 8.31 12.95
CA ASP A 67 10.34 8.43 14.24
C ASP A 67 11.79 7.91 14.20
N ALA A 68 12.17 7.15 13.17
CA ALA A 68 13.52 6.56 13.05
C ALA A 68 14.39 7.20 11.96
N TYR A 69 13.80 7.62 10.84
CA TYR A 69 14.49 8.22 9.70
C TYR A 69 13.53 8.98 8.77
N HIS A 70 14.07 9.63 7.74
CA HIS A 70 13.29 10.18 6.62
C HIS A 70 13.26 9.24 5.42
N TRP A 71 12.12 9.16 4.75
CA TRP A 71 11.96 8.48 3.46
C TRP A 71 11.94 9.45 2.32
N HIS A 72 12.66 9.08 1.27
CA HIS A 72 12.60 9.67 -0.05
C HIS A 72 12.44 8.52 -1.04
N LEU A 73 11.23 8.33 -1.56
CA LEU A 73 10.92 7.26 -2.50
C LEU A 73 10.60 7.85 -3.87
N ALA A 74 11.40 7.52 -4.87
CA ALA A 74 11.14 7.89 -6.25
C ALA A 74 9.90 7.14 -6.77
N LEU A 75 8.90 7.88 -7.25
CA LEU A 75 7.59 7.33 -7.62
C LEU A 75 7.64 6.51 -8.90
N ASP A 76 8.56 6.85 -9.81
CA ASP A 76 8.84 6.10 -11.04
C ASP A 76 9.35 4.67 -10.77
N ARG A 77 10.02 4.46 -9.62
CA ARG A 77 10.46 3.15 -9.14
C ARG A 77 9.43 2.43 -8.30
N PHE A 78 8.29 3.04 -7.97
CA PHE A 78 7.22 2.40 -7.23
C PHE A 78 6.02 2.18 -8.16
N GLY A 79 6.14 1.20 -9.06
CA GLY A 79 5.13 0.92 -10.07
C GLY A 79 4.10 -0.14 -9.66
N TYR A 80 4.44 -1.02 -8.71
CA TYR A 80 3.59 -2.15 -8.34
C TYR A 80 3.56 -2.40 -6.83
N LEU A 81 2.37 -2.72 -6.32
CA LEU A 81 2.10 -2.97 -4.91
C LEU A 81 1.36 -4.28 -4.76
N ARG A 82 1.80 -5.12 -3.82
CA ARG A 82 1.09 -6.33 -3.40
C ARG A 82 0.99 -6.39 -1.89
N SER A 83 -0.08 -6.97 -1.39
CA SER A 83 -0.21 -7.31 0.03
C SER A 83 -0.21 -8.83 0.24
N CYS A 84 0.30 -9.25 1.37
CA CYS A 84 0.49 -10.65 1.73
C CYS A 84 -0.02 -10.90 3.15
N ASP A 85 -0.88 -11.91 3.29
CA ASP A 85 -1.26 -12.53 4.55
C ASP A 85 -0.87 -14.01 4.48
N ARG A 86 0.19 -14.39 5.19
CA ARG A 86 0.77 -15.74 5.09
C ARG A 86 1.34 -16.20 6.42
N VAL A 87 1.50 -17.51 6.57
CA VAL A 87 2.28 -18.09 7.67
C VAL A 87 3.74 -18.20 7.24
N HIS A 88 4.64 -17.55 7.98
CA HIS A 88 6.06 -17.58 7.70
C HIS A 88 6.65 -18.95 8.02
N GLU A 89 7.16 -19.64 7.01
CA GLU A 89 7.56 -21.06 7.06
C GLU A 89 8.51 -21.38 8.21
N ARG A 90 9.54 -20.55 8.42
CA ARG A 90 10.55 -20.80 9.46
C ARG A 90 10.01 -20.61 10.87
N SER A 91 9.09 -19.66 11.09
CA SER A 91 8.65 -19.29 12.44
C SER A 91 7.26 -19.83 12.79
N GLY A 92 6.51 -20.35 11.82
CA GLY A 92 5.11 -20.73 11.97
C GLY A 92 4.18 -19.54 12.29
N ARG A 93 4.67 -18.31 12.18
CA ARG A 93 3.93 -17.11 12.58
C ARG A 93 3.21 -16.51 11.38
N ARG A 94 1.94 -16.16 11.53
CA ARG A 94 1.23 -15.31 10.56
C ARG A 94 1.94 -13.95 10.43
N VAL A 95 2.13 -13.48 9.21
CA VAL A 95 2.74 -12.20 8.88
C VAL A 95 1.85 -11.49 7.88
N LEU A 96 1.65 -10.20 8.13
CA LEU A 96 0.86 -9.29 7.30
C LEU A 96 1.81 -8.23 6.76
N PHE A 97 1.97 -8.12 5.45
CA PHE A 97 2.92 -7.17 4.87
C PHE A 97 2.57 -6.73 3.46
N PHE A 98 3.18 -5.63 3.07
CA PHE A 98 3.16 -5.11 1.70
C PHE A 98 4.51 -5.28 1.03
N GLU A 99 4.48 -5.57 -0.26
CA GLU A 99 5.62 -5.62 -1.16
C GLU A 99 5.53 -4.45 -2.13
N LEU A 100 6.56 -3.60 -2.14
CA LEU A 100 6.69 -2.55 -3.14
C LEU A 100 7.73 -2.99 -4.16
N ARG A 101 7.34 -2.91 -5.44
CA ARG A 101 8.13 -3.38 -6.58
C ARG A 101 8.14 -2.31 -7.67
N GLU A 102 9.18 -2.34 -8.49
CA GLU A 102 9.24 -1.49 -9.70
C GLU A 102 8.23 -1.96 -10.74
N THR A 103 8.15 -3.28 -10.95
CA THR A 103 7.22 -3.95 -11.87
C THR A 103 6.66 -5.21 -11.20
N PRO A 104 5.63 -5.87 -11.76
CA PRO A 104 5.09 -7.11 -11.18
C PRO A 104 6.14 -8.22 -11.00
N ASP A 105 7.07 -8.33 -11.95
CA ASP A 105 8.08 -9.39 -11.98
C ASP A 105 9.39 -9.01 -11.26
N ALA A 106 9.57 -7.73 -10.88
CA ALA A 106 10.74 -7.28 -10.16
C ALA A 106 10.73 -7.78 -8.71
N GLU A 107 11.91 -8.05 -8.16
CA GLU A 107 12.08 -8.29 -6.72
C GLU A 107 11.60 -7.06 -5.91
N PRO A 108 10.99 -7.27 -4.73
CA PRO A 108 10.56 -6.16 -3.89
C PRO A 108 11.78 -5.44 -3.31
N PHE A 109 11.81 -4.11 -3.50
CA PHE A 109 12.85 -3.24 -2.93
C PHE A 109 12.49 -2.78 -1.52
N LEU A 110 11.20 -2.80 -1.16
CA LEU A 110 10.71 -2.47 0.17
C LEU A 110 9.63 -3.46 0.61
N LEU A 111 9.75 -3.94 1.84
CA LEU A 111 8.73 -4.73 2.52
C LEU A 111 8.26 -3.97 3.75
N ILE A 112 6.95 -3.83 3.91
CA ILE A 112 6.34 -3.10 5.03
C ILE A 112 5.43 -4.07 5.78
N TYR A 113 5.88 -4.56 6.91
CA TYR A 113 5.14 -5.48 7.78
C TYR A 113 4.33 -4.70 8.80
N LEU A 114 3.11 -5.18 9.04
CA LEU A 114 2.38 -4.81 10.25
C LEU A 114 3.17 -5.33 11.45
N HIS A 115 3.48 -4.46 12.41
CA HIS A 115 4.23 -4.86 13.59
C HIS A 115 3.31 -5.46 14.66
N ARG A 116 3.85 -6.44 15.38
CA ARG A 116 3.35 -6.92 16.66
C ARG A 116 4.53 -7.31 17.53
N GLU A 117 4.35 -7.24 18.83
CA GLU A 117 5.37 -7.65 19.79
C GLU A 117 5.58 -9.17 19.75
N LYS A 118 6.73 -9.63 20.26
CA LYS A 118 7.08 -11.05 20.21
C LYS A 118 6.13 -11.85 21.12
N GLY A 119 5.34 -12.71 20.50
CA GLY A 119 4.43 -13.61 21.21
C GLY A 119 3.01 -13.08 21.33
N GLU A 120 2.78 -11.84 20.92
CA GLU A 120 1.46 -11.23 20.85
C GLU A 120 0.76 -11.58 19.53
N GLU A 121 -0.57 -11.46 19.54
CA GLU A 121 -1.39 -11.44 18.35
C GLU A 121 -1.37 -10.05 17.69
N PHE A 122 -1.95 -9.93 16.50
CA PHE A 122 -2.16 -8.59 15.93
C PHE A 122 -3.28 -7.89 16.68
N ASP A 123 -3.17 -6.57 16.82
CA ASP A 123 -4.29 -5.76 17.25
C ASP A 123 -5.47 -5.94 16.26
N PRO A 124 -6.68 -6.30 16.71
CA PRO A 124 -7.79 -6.60 15.81
C PRO A 124 -8.20 -5.44 14.90
N GLU A 125 -8.07 -4.20 15.36
CA GLU A 125 -8.41 -3.03 14.57
C GLU A 125 -7.36 -2.75 13.49
N LEU A 126 -6.07 -2.93 13.83
CA LEU A 126 -4.99 -2.84 12.84
C LEU A 126 -5.07 -3.96 11.82
N GLU A 127 -5.41 -5.18 12.25
CA GLU A 127 -5.64 -6.31 11.36
C GLU A 127 -6.81 -6.05 10.41
N ARG A 128 -7.93 -5.52 10.92
CA ARG A 128 -9.09 -5.16 10.10
C ARG A 128 -8.73 -4.13 9.01
N ARG A 129 -7.97 -3.08 9.36
CA ARG A 129 -7.48 -2.08 8.40
C ARG A 129 -6.53 -2.67 7.37
N PHE A 130 -5.67 -3.61 7.78
CA PHE A 130 -4.84 -4.35 6.84
C PHE A 130 -5.71 -5.19 5.90
N ALA A 131 -6.72 -5.89 6.41
CA ALA A 131 -7.61 -6.74 5.61
C ALA A 131 -8.39 -5.95 4.55
N GLU A 132 -8.82 -4.72 4.86
CA GLU A 132 -9.43 -3.81 3.88
C GLU A 132 -8.49 -3.49 2.72
N LEU A 133 -7.23 -3.17 3.01
CA LEU A 133 -6.21 -2.97 1.97
C LEU A 133 -5.88 -4.27 1.24
N HIS A 134 -5.90 -5.39 1.96
CA HIS A 134 -5.59 -6.69 1.40
C HIS A 134 -6.62 -7.11 0.35
N ALA A 135 -7.91 -6.85 0.59
CA ALA A 135 -8.97 -7.12 -0.39
C ALA A 135 -8.70 -6.45 -1.75
N ASP A 136 -8.08 -5.27 -1.76
CA ASP A 136 -7.74 -4.55 -2.99
C ASP A 136 -6.40 -4.99 -3.59
N LEU A 137 -5.45 -5.41 -2.75
CA LEU A 137 -4.03 -5.53 -3.10
C LEU A 137 -3.49 -6.98 -3.06
N ALA A 138 -4.28 -7.99 -2.72
CA ALA A 138 -3.81 -9.38 -2.55
C ALA A 138 -3.24 -9.97 -3.87
N GLU A 139 -3.95 -9.72 -4.97
CA GLU A 139 -3.55 -10.08 -6.34
C GLU A 139 -2.47 -9.16 -6.90
N GLY A 140 -2.15 -8.10 -6.15
CA GLY A 140 -1.26 -7.02 -6.54
C GLY A 140 -1.81 -6.12 -7.64
N ARG A 141 -1.33 -4.89 -7.65
CA ARG A 141 -1.85 -3.80 -8.50
C ARG A 141 -0.69 -2.96 -9.02
N SER A 142 -0.75 -2.65 -10.31
CA SER A 142 0.00 -1.49 -10.83
C SER A 142 -0.62 -0.23 -10.26
N LEU A 143 0.22 0.69 -9.80
CA LEU A 143 -0.26 1.95 -9.26
C LEU A 143 -0.60 2.90 -10.40
N ALA A 144 -1.78 3.52 -10.32
CA ALA A 144 -2.13 4.60 -11.21
C ALA A 144 -1.20 5.80 -10.94
N ALA A 145 -0.81 6.52 -12.00
CA ALA A 145 -0.12 7.79 -11.82
C ALA A 145 -1.01 8.69 -10.97
N ASP A 146 -0.48 9.21 -9.86
CA ASP A 146 -1.14 10.30 -9.16
C ASP A 146 -1.22 11.46 -10.16
N GLY A 147 -2.44 11.82 -10.57
CA GLY A 147 -2.65 12.98 -11.44
C GLY A 147 -1.94 14.20 -10.84
N ASP A 148 -1.24 14.96 -11.69
CA ASP A 148 -0.49 16.13 -11.23
C ASP A 148 -1.42 17.05 -10.43
N PRO A 149 -1.04 17.45 -9.20
CA PRO A 149 -1.72 18.56 -8.55
C PRO A 149 -1.39 19.83 -9.35
N THR A 150 -2.33 20.26 -10.18
CA THR A 150 -2.35 21.61 -10.76
C THR A 150 -2.37 22.68 -9.67
#